data_AF-A0A2M8ACN4-F1
#
_entry.id   AF-A0A2M8ACN4-F1
#
_cell.length_a   1.000
_cell.length_b   1.000
_cell.length_c   1.000
_cell.angle_alpha   90.00
_cell.angle_beta   90.00
_cell.angle_gamma   90.00
#
_symmetry.space_group_name_H-M   'P 1'
#
loop_
_entity.id
_entity.type
_entity.pdbx_description
1 polymer ?
#
loop_
_entity_poly.entity_id
_entity_poly.type
_entity_poly.pdbx_seq_one_letter_code
_entity_poly.pdbx_strand_id
1 'polypeptide(L)'
;MKALKNCYIKLIKYITIILALSYFANGFSQADTNKQKHFIQPEYMVGKVLPMSNRFAFPSTGYQQTAAINFGFTNNDTTKWAKYYNQAESGFIVLYSNLGNNKVLGHQFSLLPFVSFNVF
;
A
#
# COMPACT_ATOMS: atom_id res chain seq x y z
N MET A 1 -36.80 7.52 24.20
CA MET A 1 -36.45 8.43 23.10
C MET A 1 -34.94 8.52 22.78
N LYS A 2 -34.00 8.50 23.76
CA LYS A 2 -32.54 8.52 23.51
C LYS A 2 -31.99 7.30 22.74
N ALA A 3 -32.48 6.09 23.02
CA ALA A 3 -32.01 4.86 22.37
C ALA A 3 -32.29 4.82 20.84
N LEU A 4 -33.47 5.29 20.42
CA LEU A 4 -33.86 5.41 19.01
C LEU A 4 -32.96 6.40 18.25
N LYS A 5 -32.63 7.55 18.85
CA LYS A 5 -31.68 8.51 18.27
C LYS A 5 -30.28 7.93 18.09
N ASN A 6 -29.79 7.15 19.05
CA ASN A 6 -28.48 6.48 18.94
C ASN A 6 -28.47 5.39 17.86
N CYS A 7 -29.57 4.66 17.68
CA CYS A 7 -29.70 3.68 16.60
C CYS A 7 -29.65 4.37 15.22
N TYR A 8 -30.39 5.48 15.06
CA TYR A 8 -30.41 6.28 13.84
C TYR A 8 -29.03 6.87 13.50
N ILE A 9 -28.30 7.38 14.51
CA ILE A 9 -26.93 7.89 14.31
C ILE A 9 -25.96 6.78 13.88
N LYS A 10 -26.07 5.58 14.46
CA LYS A 10 -25.26 4.43 14.03
C LYS A 10 -25.57 4.03 12.59
N LEU A 11 -26.86 3.98 12.24
CA LEU A 11 -27.31 3.65 10.88
C LEU A 11 -26.76 4.65 9.85
N ILE A 12 -26.86 5.96 10.12
CA ILE A 12 -26.29 7.00 9.24
C ILE A 12 -24.78 6.79 9.08
N LYS A 13 -24.05 6.50 10.16
CA LYS A 13 -22.59 6.25 10.09
C LYS A 13 -22.27 5.08 9.17
N TYR A 14 -22.99 3.96 9.26
CA TYR A 14 -22.77 2.83 8.37
C TYR A 14 -23.10 3.17 6.91
N ILE A 15 -24.19 3.89 6.65
CA ILE A 15 -24.55 4.34 5.30
C ILE A 15 -23.47 5.25 4.73
N THR A 16 -22.93 6.18 5.52
CA THR A 16 -21.85 7.07 5.06
C THR A 16 -20.56 6.30 4.74
N ILE A 17 -20.24 5.25 5.52
CA ILE A 17 -19.07 4.40 5.24
C ILE A 17 -19.28 3.64 3.93
N ILE A 18 -20.45 3.03 3.72
CA ILE A 18 -20.76 2.28 2.50
C ILE A 18 -20.71 3.20 1.26
N LEU A 19 -21.30 4.40 1.36
CA LEU A 19 -21.23 5.40 0.30
C LEU A 19 -19.77 5.76 -0.02
N ALA A 20 -18.96 6.06 1.00
CA ALA A 20 -17.54 6.38 0.79
C ALA A 20 -16.79 5.23 0.11
N LEU A 21 -16.97 3.99 0.56
CA LEU A 21 -16.36 2.80 -0.08
C LEU A 21 -16.79 2.65 -1.54
N SER A 22 -18.07 2.89 -1.86
CA SER A 22 -18.56 2.81 -3.24
C SER A 22 -17.95 3.88 -4.15
N TYR A 23 -17.75 5.11 -3.65
CA TYR A 23 -17.06 6.16 -4.41
C TYR A 23 -15.60 5.78 -4.71
N PHE A 24 -14.89 5.23 -3.73
CA PHE A 24 -13.51 4.77 -3.93
C PHE A 24 -13.43 3.64 -4.96
N ALA A 25 -14.32 2.65 -4.90
CA ALA A 25 -14.30 1.52 -5.84
C ALA A 25 -14.49 1.93 -7.30
N ASN A 26 -15.36 2.91 -7.57
CA ASN A 26 -15.61 3.39 -8.93
C ASN A 26 -14.50 4.33 -9.45
N GLY A 27 -13.86 5.11 -8.59
CA GLY A 27 -12.79 6.05 -8.99
C GLY A 27 -11.54 5.39 -9.56
N PHE A 28 -11.24 4.15 -9.14
CA PHE A 28 -10.10 3.38 -9.63
C PHE A 28 -10.43 2.46 -10.81
N SER A 29 -11.71 2.32 -11.19
CA SER A 29 -12.15 1.46 -12.30
C SER A 29 -12.16 2.25 -13.62
N GLN A 30 -10.99 2.68 -14.09
CA GLN A 30 -10.88 3.35 -15.39
C GLN A 30 -10.67 2.33 -16.52
N ALA A 31 -11.33 2.55 -17.67
CA ALA A 31 -11.18 1.71 -18.84
C ALA A 31 -9.82 1.94 -19.53
N ASP A 32 -9.08 0.85 -19.77
CA ASP A 32 -7.76 0.83 -20.43
C ASP A 32 -7.83 1.43 -21.85
N THR A 33 -7.63 2.74 -21.98
CA THR A 33 -7.63 3.45 -23.27
C THR A 33 -6.25 3.93 -23.71
N ASN A 34 -5.23 3.83 -22.85
CA ASN A 34 -3.88 4.31 -23.14
C ASN A 34 -2.85 3.17 -23.18
N LYS A 35 -1.91 3.25 -24.13
CA LYS A 35 -0.78 2.32 -24.27
C LYS A 35 0.21 2.44 -23.11
N GLN A 36 0.26 3.56 -22.41
CA GLN A 36 1.10 3.73 -21.21
C GLN A 36 0.22 3.51 -19.97
N LYS A 37 0.38 2.36 -19.31
CA LYS A 37 -0.41 2.02 -18.12
C LYS A 37 0.25 2.64 -16.89
N HIS A 38 -0.15 3.86 -16.55
CA HIS A 38 0.14 4.41 -15.23
C HIS A 38 -0.75 3.74 -14.19
N PHE A 39 -0.19 3.44 -13.03
CA PHE A 39 -0.95 2.80 -11.94
C PHE A 39 -0.63 3.43 -10.59
N ILE A 40 -1.64 3.36 -9.72
CA ILE A 40 -1.54 3.69 -8.30
C ILE A 40 -2.00 2.46 -7.54
N GLN A 41 -1.12 1.87 -6.74
CA GLN A 41 -1.40 0.63 -6.02
C GLN A 41 -1.16 0.80 -4.52
N PRO A 42 -2.21 0.79 -3.69
CA PRO A 42 -2.05 0.75 -2.25
C PRO A 42 -1.61 -0.66 -1.81
N GLU A 43 -0.67 -0.72 -0.87
CA GLU A 43 -0.15 -1.96 -0.31
C GLU A 43 -0.12 -1.89 1.22
N TYR A 44 -0.31 -3.05 1.86
CA TYR A 44 -0.21 -3.21 3.29
C TYR A 44 0.56 -4.46 3.63
N MET A 45 1.64 -4.31 4.41
CA MET A 45 2.55 -5.38 4.77
C MET A 45 2.55 -5.56 6.29
N VAL A 46 2.55 -6.81 6.73
CA VAL A 46 2.66 -7.19 8.14
C VAL A 46 3.80 -8.17 8.28
N GLY A 47 4.65 -7.96 9.28
CA GLY A 47 5.81 -8.79 9.52
C GLY A 47 6.30 -8.70 10.96
N LYS A 48 7.54 -9.13 11.18
CA LYS A 48 8.21 -9.05 12.47
C LYS A 48 9.70 -8.82 12.24
N VAL A 49 10.29 -7.94 13.03
CA VAL A 49 11.75 -7.76 13.02
C VAL A 49 12.38 -8.99 13.68
N LEU A 50 13.35 -9.61 13.01
CA LEU A 50 14.03 -10.78 13.55
C LEU A 50 14.84 -10.37 14.80
N PRO A 51 14.69 -11.10 15.92
CA PRO A 51 15.49 -10.85 17.10
C PRO A 51 16.96 -11.20 16.81
N MET A 52 17.87 -10.31 17.18
CA MET A 52 19.30 -10.54 17.05
C MET A 52 19.75 -11.59 18.08
N SER A 53 20.41 -12.67 17.65
CA SER A 53 20.89 -13.75 18.53
C SER A 53 22.18 -13.42 19.29
N ASN A 54 22.89 -12.38 18.86
CA ASN A 54 24.23 -12.08 19.34
C ASN A 54 24.15 -11.00 20.43
N ARG A 55 25.21 -10.84 21.25
CA ARG A 55 25.31 -9.93 22.41
C ARG A 55 25.10 -8.42 22.11
N PHE A 56 24.57 -8.06 20.96
CA PHE A 56 24.15 -6.71 20.61
C PHE A 56 22.70 -6.51 21.05
N ALA A 57 22.48 -5.58 21.98
CA ALA A 57 21.15 -5.27 22.50
C ALA A 57 20.36 -4.44 21.49
N PHE A 58 19.73 -5.10 20.51
CA PHE A 58 18.73 -4.45 19.67
C PHE A 58 17.45 -4.22 20.49
N PRO A 59 16.78 -3.05 20.38
CA PRO A 59 15.54 -2.80 21.10
C PRO A 59 14.49 -3.86 20.80
N SER A 60 13.75 -4.29 21.82
CA SER A 60 12.64 -5.23 21.63
C SER A 60 11.62 -4.65 20.65
N THR A 61 11.21 -5.45 19.67
CA THR A 61 10.24 -5.08 18.64
C THR A 61 8.99 -5.96 18.72
N GLY A 62 7.86 -5.39 18.35
CA GLY A 62 6.59 -6.10 18.19
C GLY A 62 6.35 -6.54 16.75
N TYR A 63 5.08 -6.63 16.37
CA TYR A 63 4.69 -6.77 14.98
C TYR A 63 5.06 -5.52 14.19
N GLN A 64 5.70 -5.71 13.05
CA GLN A 64 5.95 -4.67 12.08
C GLN A 64 4.71 -4.51 11.18
N GLN A 65 4.31 -3.27 10.95
CA GLN A 65 3.22 -2.92 10.04
C GLN A 65 3.68 -1.80 9.12
N THR A 66 3.47 -1.98 7.82
CA THR A 66 3.86 -1.01 6.81
C THR A 66 2.70 -0.75 5.87
N ALA A 67 2.32 0.52 5.72
CA ALA A 67 1.41 0.97 4.68
C ALA A 67 2.24 1.59 3.56
N ALA A 68 1.92 1.25 2.32
CA ALA A 68 2.61 1.76 1.16
C ALA A 68 1.66 2.19 0.06
N ILE A 69 2.10 3.15 -0.76
CA ILE A 69 1.43 3.54 -1.98
C ILE A 69 2.49 3.55 -3.09
N ASN A 70 2.24 2.76 -4.12
CA ASN A 70 3.07 2.70 -5.32
C ASN A 70 2.49 3.60 -6.40
N PHE A 71 3.35 4.35 -7.06
CA PHE A 71 3.05 5.12 -8.25
C PHE A 71 3.99 4.63 -9.34
N GLY A 72 3.45 4.05 -10.41
CA GLY A 72 4.26 3.43 -11.43
C GLY A 72 3.68 3.53 -12.83
N PHE A 73 4.44 2.99 -13.77
CA PHE A 73 4.02 2.80 -15.14
C PHE A 73 4.54 1.47 -15.70
N THR A 74 3.77 0.85 -16.58
CA THR A 74 4.18 -0.35 -17.32
C THR A 74 4.87 0.03 -18.62
N ASN A 75 6.06 -0.54 -18.88
CA ASN A 75 6.75 -0.35 -20.14
C ASN A 75 6.11 -1.20 -21.26
N ASN A 76 5.13 -0.61 -21.94
CA ASN A 76 4.42 -1.23 -23.07
C ASN A 76 5.04 -0.89 -24.44
N ASP A 77 6.33 -0.51 -24.46
CA ASP A 77 7.04 -0.35 -25.70
C ASP A 77 7.09 -1.68 -26.48
N THR A 78 7.14 -1.61 -27.80
CA THR A 78 7.20 -2.76 -28.70
C THR A 78 8.63 -3.18 -29.04
N THR A 79 9.63 -2.49 -28.49
CA THR A 79 11.05 -2.80 -28.65
C THR A 79 11.40 -4.20 -28.13
N LYS A 80 12.50 -4.75 -28.66
CA LYS A 80 13.01 -6.07 -28.26
C LYS A 80 13.25 -6.17 -26.75
N TRP A 81 13.69 -5.09 -26.11
CA TRP A 81 13.97 -5.03 -24.68
C TRP A 81 12.70 -5.06 -23.83
N ALA A 82 11.66 -4.31 -24.19
CA ALA A 82 10.39 -4.35 -23.48
C ALA A 82 9.74 -5.74 -23.55
N LYS A 83 9.84 -6.43 -24.70
CA LYS A 83 9.42 -7.84 -24.82
C LYS A 83 10.30 -8.80 -24.04
N TYR A 84 11.63 -8.61 -24.07
CA TYR A 84 12.58 -9.46 -23.34
C TYR A 84 12.33 -9.43 -21.83
N TYR A 85 12.00 -8.26 -21.28
CA TYR A 85 11.70 -8.07 -19.85
C TYR A 85 10.22 -8.19 -19.50
N ASN A 86 9.40 -8.75 -20.40
CA ASN A 86 7.97 -8.96 -20.20
C ASN A 86 7.22 -7.71 -19.68
N GLN A 87 7.42 -6.58 -20.35
CA GLN A 87 6.76 -5.31 -20.04
C GLN A 87 6.94 -4.89 -18.57
N ALA A 88 8.19 -4.85 -18.11
CA ALA A 88 8.53 -4.48 -16.74
C ALA A 88 7.87 -3.17 -16.30
N GLU A 89 7.47 -3.13 -15.03
CA GLU A 89 6.91 -1.97 -14.38
C GLU A 89 8.01 -1.19 -13.66
N SER A 90 7.88 0.12 -13.60
CA SER A 90 8.83 0.98 -12.89
C SER A 90 8.12 2.15 -12.24
N GLY A 91 8.65 2.63 -11.13
CA GLY A 91 8.00 3.70 -10.40
C GLY A 91 8.66 4.03 -9.08
N PHE A 92 7.88 4.65 -8.20
CA PHE A 92 8.26 4.99 -6.84
C PHE A 92 7.24 4.45 -5.85
N ILE A 93 7.72 4.00 -4.70
CA ILE A 93 6.92 3.55 -3.57
C ILE A 93 7.17 4.49 -2.38
N VAL A 94 6.09 4.99 -1.80
CA VAL A 94 6.10 5.72 -0.53
C VAL A 94 5.65 4.77 0.56
N LEU A 95 6.46 4.63 1.62
CA LEU A 95 6.18 3.75 2.75
C LEU A 95 6.12 4.52 4.06
N TYR A 96 5.17 4.12 4.90
CA TYR A 96 5.13 4.44 6.31
C TYR A 96 5.13 3.13 7.11
N SER A 97 6.07 2.99 8.04
CA SER A 97 6.26 1.76 8.81
C SER A 97 6.37 2.02 10.31
N ASN A 98 5.80 1.09 11.07
CA ASN A 98 5.92 0.97 12.51
C ASN A 98 6.57 -0.39 12.82
N LEU A 99 7.72 -0.36 13.50
CA LEU A 99 8.52 -1.55 13.84
C LEU A 99 8.05 -2.26 15.13
N GLY A 100 6.91 -1.87 15.67
CA GLY A 100 6.36 -2.42 16.91
C GLY A 100 7.03 -1.89 18.18
N ASN A 101 7.87 -0.86 18.08
CA ASN A 101 8.44 -0.13 19.23
C ASN A 101 8.71 1.34 18.89
N ASN A 102 7.64 2.12 18.70
CA ASN A 102 7.77 3.55 18.39
C ASN A 102 8.36 4.39 19.52
N LYS A 103 8.42 3.86 20.75
CA LYS A 103 9.05 4.56 21.88
C LYS A 103 10.55 4.70 21.71
N VAL A 104 11.19 3.69 21.11
CA VAL A 104 12.65 3.65 20.92
C VAL A 104 13.03 3.81 19.45
N LEU A 105 12.34 3.14 18.54
CA LEU A 105 12.67 3.12 17.10
C LEU A 105 11.93 4.20 16.31
N GLY A 106 10.89 4.81 16.88
CA GLY A 106 10.09 5.83 16.22
C GLY A 106 9.31 5.29 15.01
N HIS A 107 8.95 6.22 14.13
CA HIS A 107 8.25 5.96 12.88
C HIS A 107 9.22 5.99 11.71
N GLN A 108 9.06 5.07 10.76
CA GLN A 108 9.87 5.03 9.55
C GLN A 108 9.06 5.54 8.36
N PHE A 109 9.64 6.47 7.61
CA PHE A 109 9.14 6.91 6.31
C PHE A 109 10.19 6.58 5.25
N SER A 110 9.77 6.14 4.08
CA SER A 110 10.70 5.79 3.00
C SER A 110 10.10 6.13 1.64
N LEU A 111 10.95 6.57 0.71
CA LEU A 111 10.63 6.76 -0.69
C LEU A 111 11.66 5.96 -1.48
N LEU A 112 11.22 4.94 -2.21
CA LEU A 112 12.13 4.05 -2.95
C LEU A 112 11.73 4.03 -4.42
N PRO A 113 12.66 4.13 -5.38
CA PRO A 113 12.39 3.72 -6.74
C PRO A 113 12.28 2.18 -6.81
N PHE A 114 11.46 1.66 -7.71
CA PHE A 114 11.36 0.22 -7.96
C PHE A 114 11.32 -0.10 -9.46
N VAL A 115 11.72 -1.33 -9.78
CA VAL A 115 11.49 -1.99 -11.06
C VAL A 115 10.94 -3.39 -10.74
N SER A 116 9.81 -3.75 -11.34
CA SER A 116 9.16 -5.05 -11.17
C SER A 116 9.10 -5.78 -12.50
N PHE A 117 9.52 -7.05 -12.50
CA PHE A 117 9.49 -7.90 -13.68
C PHE A 117 8.39 -8.95 -13.52
N ASN A 118 7.46 -9.01 -14.47
CA ASN A 118 6.45 -10.05 -14.50
C ASN A 118 7.10 -11.39 -14.90
N VAL A 119 7.20 -12.31 -13.94
CA VAL A 119 7.83 -13.63 -14.10
C VAL A 119 6.87 -14.75 -14.49
N PHE A 120 5.57 -14.48 -14.59
CA PHE A 120 4.53 -15.42 -14.98
C PHE A 120 3.56 -14.81 -15.99
#